data_AF-A0A9P5SAL9-F1
#
_entry.id   AF-A0A9P5SAL9-F1
#
_cell.length_a   1.000
_cell.length_b   1.000
_cell.length_c   1.000
_cell.angle_alpha   90.00
_cell.angle_beta   90.00
_cell.angle_gamma   90.00
#
_symmetry.space_group_name_H-M   'P 1'
#
loop_
_entity.id
_entity.type
_entity.pdbx_description
1 polymer ?
#
loop_
_entity_poly.entity_id
_entity_poly.type
_entity_poly.pdbx_seq_one_letter_code
_entity_poly.pdbx_strand_id
1 'polypeptide(L)'
;VSHIGLASVQNVLHRSRLEYLHILCTSFDTTSESTTQILGSVHWLTLKSLILSGDNIDEWIRLWPLPIVAPQLMRLQIRGAEPTEQELSHASALFVHQLVYAHPLMELHLKHIHFEDKHDLDLITENMDLVLLKAFSLVGQ
;
A
#
# COMPACT_ATOMS: atom_id res chain seq x y z
N VAL A 1 15.28 12.30 -15.75
CA VAL A 1 14.83 11.05 -16.41
C VAL A 1 14.20 11.44 -17.74
N SER A 2 14.53 10.79 -18.87
CA SER A 2 13.93 11.16 -20.16
C SER A 2 12.45 10.73 -20.19
N HIS A 3 11.56 11.59 -20.70
CA HIS A 3 10.12 11.29 -20.83
C HIS A 3 9.84 9.97 -21.59
N ILE A 4 10.74 9.59 -22.50
CA ILE A 4 10.68 8.33 -23.26
C ILE A 4 10.88 7.11 -22.34
N GLY A 5 11.82 7.20 -21.38
CA GLY A 5 12.06 6.11 -20.42
C GLY A 5 10.86 5.89 -19.48
N LEU A 6 10.26 7.00 -19.02
CA LEU A 6 9.06 6.99 -18.18
C LEU A 6 7.85 6.36 -18.88
N ALA A 7 7.56 6.79 -20.11
CA ALA A 7 6.48 6.22 -20.91
C ALA A 7 6.71 4.73 -21.20
N SER A 8 7.96 4.29 -21.34
CA SER A 8 8.29 2.87 -21.51
C SER A 8 7.97 2.06 -20.25
N VAL A 9 8.37 2.56 -19.06
CA VAL A 9 8.07 1.90 -17.77
C VAL A 9 6.56 1.85 -17.52
N GLN A 10 5.84 2.94 -17.78
CA GLN A 10 4.37 2.98 -17.68
C GLN A 10 3.72 1.94 -18.59
N ASN A 11 4.15 1.87 -19.85
CA ASN A 11 3.64 0.87 -20.80
C ASN A 11 3.94 -0.56 -20.37
N VAL A 12 5.14 -0.83 -19.82
CA VAL A 12 5.48 -2.14 -19.29
C VAL A 12 4.57 -2.47 -18.12
N LEU A 13 4.41 -1.59 -17.13
CA LEU A 13 3.56 -1.82 -15.97
C LEU A 13 2.08 -1.98 -16.34
N HIS A 14 1.58 -1.15 -17.24
CA HIS A 14 0.18 -1.20 -17.68
C HIS A 14 -0.14 -2.48 -18.46
N ARG A 15 0.80 -2.96 -19.28
CA ARG A 15 0.64 -4.20 -20.05
C ARG A 15 1.04 -5.44 -19.25
N SER A 16 1.81 -5.26 -18.19
CA SER A 16 2.24 -6.36 -17.35
C SER A 16 1.06 -6.87 -16.54
N ARG A 17 0.88 -8.18 -16.55
CA ARG A 17 -0.06 -8.88 -15.66
C ARG A 17 0.65 -9.17 -14.35
N LEU A 18 1.17 -8.12 -13.71
CA LEU A 18 1.89 -8.29 -12.46
C LEU A 18 0.92 -8.85 -11.42
N GLU A 19 1.29 -10.00 -10.88
CA GLU A 19 0.59 -10.63 -9.77
C GLU A 19 1.21 -10.23 -8.42
N TYR A 20 2.48 -9.81 -8.42
CA TYR A 20 3.25 -9.47 -7.23
C TYR A 20 3.96 -8.14 -7.44
N LEU A 21 3.75 -7.20 -6.53
CA LEU A 21 4.40 -5.90 -6.54
C LEU A 21 5.00 -5.63 -5.16
N HIS A 22 6.31 -5.39 -5.13
CA HIS A 22 7.02 -4.93 -3.95
C HIS A 22 7.63 -3.57 -4.24
N ILE A 23 7.24 -2.57 -3.45
CA ILE A 23 7.76 -1.21 -3.53
C ILE A 23 8.59 -0.94 -2.27
N LEU A 24 9.83 -0.54 -2.49
CA LEU A 24 10.69 0.01 -1.45
C LEU A 24 10.43 1.53 -1.37
N CYS A 25 9.67 1.94 -0.36
CA CYS A 25 9.22 3.30 -0.09
C CYS A 25 10.35 4.17 0.49
N THR A 26 11.33 4.50 -0.32
CA THR A 26 12.38 5.48 0.03
C THR A 26 11.89 6.90 -0.20
N SER A 27 12.59 7.88 0.36
CA SER A 27 12.31 9.30 0.10
C SER A 27 12.40 9.58 -1.40
N PHE A 28 11.45 10.31 -1.93
CA PHE A 28 11.46 10.79 -3.30
C PHE A 28 10.96 12.23 -3.33
N ASP A 29 11.25 12.95 -4.41
CA ASP A 29 10.67 14.27 -4.60
C ASP A 29 9.18 14.09 -4.93
N THR A 30 8.31 14.37 -3.95
CA THR A 30 6.86 14.21 -4.04
C THR A 30 6.23 15.12 -5.10
N THR A 31 6.97 16.11 -5.61
CA THR A 31 6.56 16.94 -6.76
C THR A 31 6.76 16.24 -8.12
N SER A 32 7.39 15.06 -8.13
CA SER A 32 7.63 14.26 -9.32
C SER A 32 6.32 13.65 -9.86
N GLU A 33 5.68 14.37 -10.79
CA GLU A 33 4.52 13.88 -11.57
C GLU A 33 4.79 12.48 -12.18
N SER A 34 6.04 12.22 -12.51
CA SER A 34 6.54 10.96 -13.07
C SER A 34 6.31 9.75 -12.16
N THR A 35 6.48 9.90 -10.85
CA THR A 35 6.29 8.81 -9.87
C THR A 35 4.80 8.48 -9.74
N THR A 36 3.95 9.49 -9.64
CA THR A 36 2.50 9.35 -9.59
C THR A 36 1.96 8.67 -10.84
N GLN A 37 2.44 9.06 -12.03
CA GLN A 37 2.01 8.44 -13.28
C GLN A 37 2.46 6.98 -13.41
N ILE A 38 3.67 6.62 -12.94
CA ILE A 38 4.15 5.23 -12.91
C ILE A 38 3.25 4.38 -12.00
N LEU A 39 2.99 4.84 -10.77
CA LEU A 39 2.17 4.10 -9.80
C LEU A 39 0.70 3.99 -10.25
N GLY A 40 0.17 5.04 -10.87
CA GLY A 40 -1.16 5.02 -11.49
C GLY A 40 -1.27 4.08 -12.70
N SER A 41 -0.13 3.66 -13.29
CA SER A 41 -0.11 2.69 -14.40
C SER A 41 -0.15 1.23 -13.93
N VAL A 42 -0.08 0.98 -12.62
CA VAL A 42 -0.18 -0.39 -12.06
C VAL A 42 -1.56 -0.96 -12.36
N HIS A 43 -1.57 -2.13 -13.00
CA HIS A 43 -2.80 -2.83 -13.36
C HIS A 43 -3.34 -3.67 -12.19
N TRP A 44 -4.18 -3.06 -11.35
CA TRP A 44 -4.72 -3.70 -10.14
C TRP A 44 -5.56 -4.96 -10.38
N LEU A 45 -6.14 -5.15 -11.58
CA LEU A 45 -7.00 -6.30 -11.86
C LEU A 45 -6.27 -7.65 -11.82
N THR A 46 -4.95 -7.67 -11.98
CA THR A 46 -4.15 -8.91 -11.93
C THR A 46 -3.35 -9.05 -10.65
N LEU A 47 -3.28 -8.00 -9.83
CA LEU A 47 -2.41 -7.95 -8.67
C LEU A 47 -2.97 -8.82 -7.53
N LYS A 48 -2.18 -9.81 -7.09
CA LYS A 48 -2.51 -10.71 -5.99
C LYS A 48 -1.83 -10.35 -4.69
N SER A 49 -0.65 -9.74 -4.75
CA SER A 49 0.09 -9.34 -3.56
C SER A 49 0.76 -7.98 -3.76
N LEU A 50 0.55 -7.11 -2.77
CA LEU A 50 1.24 -5.83 -2.64
C LEU A 50 2.08 -5.80 -1.35
N ILE A 51 3.34 -5.42 -1.48
CA ILE A 51 4.24 -5.19 -0.36
C ILE A 51 4.77 -3.76 -0.44
N LEU A 52 4.56 -2.98 0.63
CA LEU A 52 5.12 -1.65 0.83
C LEU A 52 6.09 -1.72 2.00
N SER A 53 7.33 -1.28 1.80
CA SER A 53 8.31 -1.29 2.89
C SER A 53 9.28 -0.13 2.77
N GLY A 54 9.72 0.49 3.87
CA GLY A 54 10.72 1.56 3.82
C GLY A 54 10.42 2.69 4.80
N ASP A 55 10.86 3.91 4.48
CA ASP A 55 10.87 5.12 5.35
C ASP A 55 9.75 6.14 5.07
N ASN A 56 9.04 6.03 3.94
CA ASN A 56 8.07 7.05 3.50
C ASN A 56 6.74 6.43 3.02
N ILE A 57 6.28 5.33 3.64
CA ILE A 57 5.16 4.54 3.12
C ILE A 57 3.89 5.39 2.96
N ASP A 58 3.58 6.26 3.93
CA ASP A 58 2.40 7.10 3.89
C ASP A 58 2.35 7.98 2.64
N GLU A 59 3.47 8.61 2.27
CA GLU A 59 3.58 9.42 1.06
C GLU A 59 3.36 8.59 -0.21
N TRP A 60 3.93 7.39 -0.27
CA TRP A 60 3.76 6.47 -1.40
C TRP A 60 2.30 6.01 -1.54
N ILE A 61 1.60 5.76 -0.42
CA ILE A 61 0.19 5.38 -0.44
C ILE A 61 -0.67 6.49 -1.03
N ARG A 62 -0.42 7.74 -0.63
CA ARG A 62 -1.16 8.93 -1.10
C ARG A 62 -1.03 9.18 -2.60
N LEU A 63 -0.04 8.58 -3.28
CA LEU A 63 0.11 8.72 -4.73
C LEU A 63 -0.90 7.87 -5.52
N TRP A 64 -1.48 6.84 -4.92
CA TRP A 64 -2.46 6.03 -5.64
C TRP A 64 -3.81 6.73 -5.75
N PRO A 65 -4.42 6.74 -6.94
CA PRO A 65 -5.76 7.24 -7.09
C PRO A 65 -6.75 6.32 -6.38
N LEU A 66 -7.52 6.87 -5.44
CA LEU A 66 -8.68 6.20 -4.87
C LEU A 66 -9.94 6.52 -5.72
N PRO A 67 -10.90 5.57 -5.88
CA PRO A 67 -10.91 4.22 -5.32
C PRO A 67 -10.08 3.22 -6.14
N ILE A 68 -9.54 2.21 -5.47
CA ILE A 68 -8.78 1.12 -6.12
C ILE A 68 -9.65 -0.11 -6.29
N VAL A 69 -9.70 -0.64 -7.50
CA VAL A 69 -10.40 -1.88 -7.83
C VAL A 69 -9.37 -2.98 -8.06
N ALA A 70 -9.16 -3.82 -7.05
CA ALA A 70 -8.14 -4.87 -7.03
C ALA A 70 -8.73 -6.27 -6.75
N PRO A 71 -9.62 -6.80 -7.63
CA PRO A 71 -10.45 -8.00 -7.38
C PRO A 71 -9.67 -9.29 -7.10
N GLN A 72 -8.37 -9.31 -7.40
CA GLN A 72 -7.51 -10.48 -7.21
C GLN A 72 -6.57 -10.32 -6.00
N LEU A 73 -6.62 -9.19 -5.30
CA LEU A 73 -5.70 -8.89 -4.21
C LEU A 73 -6.01 -9.78 -3.01
N MET A 74 -5.06 -10.66 -2.70
CA MET A 74 -5.17 -11.63 -1.61
C MET A 74 -4.24 -11.30 -0.44
N ARG A 75 -3.24 -10.45 -0.65
CA ARG A 75 -2.28 -10.08 0.39
C ARG A 75 -1.86 -8.61 0.28
N LEU A 76 -1.93 -7.91 1.41
CA LEU A 76 -1.34 -6.59 1.62
C LEU A 76 -0.35 -6.67 2.78
N GLN A 77 0.90 -6.27 2.53
CA GLN A 77 1.91 -6.14 3.57
C GLN A 77 2.47 -4.72 3.60
N ILE A 78 2.46 -4.11 4.78
CA ILE A 78 3.02 -2.78 5.03
C ILE A 78 4.05 -2.91 6.16
N ARG A 79 5.30 -2.54 5.86
CA ARG A 79 6.44 -2.70 6.78
C ARG A 79 7.28 -1.43 6.88
N GLY A 80 7.15 -0.69 7.98
CA GLY A 80 8.05 0.41 8.30
C GLY A 80 9.50 -0.07 8.44
N ALA A 81 10.46 0.83 8.19
CA ALA A 81 11.87 0.53 8.40
C ALA A 81 12.21 0.50 9.89
N GLU A 82 12.95 -0.52 10.31
CA GLU A 82 13.46 -0.58 11.68
C GLU A 82 14.61 0.42 11.90
N PRO A 83 14.75 1.01 13.11
CA PRO A 83 14.01 0.70 14.33
C PRO A 83 12.75 1.55 14.56
N THR A 84 12.48 2.53 13.71
CA THR A 84 11.45 3.54 13.95
C THR A 84 10.08 3.05 13.47
N GLU A 85 9.04 3.20 14.27
CA GLU A 85 7.68 2.99 13.77
C GLU A 85 7.30 4.08 12.78
N GLN A 86 6.55 3.70 11.74
CA GLN A 86 5.98 4.67 10.82
C GLN A 86 4.55 4.99 11.14
N GLU A 87 4.27 6.27 11.17
CA GLU A 87 2.92 6.77 11.23
C GLU A 87 2.25 6.69 9.85
N LEU A 88 1.08 6.05 9.79
CA LEU A 88 0.15 6.13 8.68
C LEU A 88 -0.93 7.13 9.03
N SER A 89 -1.12 8.10 8.14
CA SER A 89 -2.20 9.07 8.24
C SER A 89 -3.56 8.44 7.99
N HIS A 90 -4.60 9.18 8.35
CA HIS A 90 -5.99 8.77 8.07
C HIS A 90 -6.24 8.45 6.58
N ALA A 91 -5.63 9.21 5.66
CA ALA A 91 -5.79 8.95 4.22
C ALA A 91 -5.21 7.59 3.81
N SER A 92 -4.06 7.21 4.36
CA SER A 92 -3.46 5.89 4.12
C SER A 92 -4.24 4.78 4.81
N ALA A 93 -4.83 5.05 5.97
CA ALA A 93 -5.69 4.10 6.62
C ALA A 93 -6.97 3.82 5.83
N LEU A 94 -7.59 4.86 5.24
CA LEU A 94 -8.72 4.71 4.31
C LEU A 94 -8.35 3.89 3.07
N PHE A 95 -7.14 4.05 2.53
CA PHE A 95 -6.64 3.19 1.46
C PHE A 95 -6.63 1.71 1.88
N VAL A 96 -6.10 1.40 3.06
CA VAL A 96 -6.06 0.02 3.59
C VAL A 96 -7.48 -0.49 3.82
N HIS A 97 -8.33 0.33 4.44
CA HIS A 97 -9.73 0.01 4.71
C HIS A 97 -10.49 -0.34 3.44
N GLN A 98 -10.36 0.44 2.36
CA GLN A 98 -11.04 0.16 1.09
C GLN A 98 -10.64 -1.21 0.51
N LEU A 99 -9.36 -1.56 0.59
CA LEU A 99 -8.87 -2.85 0.10
C LEU A 99 -9.41 -4.02 0.94
N VAL A 100 -9.41 -3.88 2.26
CA VAL A 100 -9.96 -4.87 3.20
C VAL A 100 -11.48 -4.99 3.06
N TYR A 101 -12.20 -3.88 2.97
CA TYR A 101 -13.64 -3.86 2.78
C TYR A 101 -14.05 -4.56 1.49
N ALA A 102 -13.31 -4.34 0.39
CA ALA A 102 -13.54 -5.04 -0.87
C ALA A 102 -13.15 -6.53 -0.81
N HIS A 103 -12.21 -6.90 0.05
CA HIS A 103 -11.67 -8.26 0.17
C HIS A 103 -11.48 -8.67 1.64
N PRO A 104 -12.55 -9.02 2.38
CA PRO A 104 -12.47 -9.34 3.82
C PRO A 104 -11.59 -10.56 4.14
N LEU A 105 -11.31 -11.40 3.14
CA LEU A 105 -10.44 -12.57 3.21
C LEU A 105 -8.98 -12.29 2.79
N MET A 106 -8.61 -11.02 2.61
CA MET A 106 -7.24 -10.62 2.31
C MET A 106 -6.35 -10.79 3.55
N GLU A 107 -5.15 -11.34 3.36
CA GLU A 107 -4.12 -11.34 4.40
C GLU A 107 -3.54 -9.93 4.58
N LEU A 108 -3.71 -9.35 5.77
CA LEU A 108 -3.16 -8.04 6.11
C LEU A 108 -2.00 -8.17 7.10
N HIS A 109 -0.81 -7.77 6.68
CA HIS A 109 0.39 -7.79 7.49
C HIS A 109 0.87 -6.36 7.77
N LEU A 110 0.84 -5.93 9.02
CA LEU A 110 1.32 -4.61 9.45
C LEU A 110 2.52 -4.81 10.38
N LYS A 111 3.66 -4.20 10.07
CA LYS A 111 4.90 -4.35 10.86
C LYS A 111 5.60 -3.01 11.01
N HIS A 112 5.95 -2.62 12.23
CA HIS A 112 6.57 -1.31 12.50
C HIS A 112 5.72 -0.15 11.98
N ILE A 113 4.40 -0.27 12.13
CA ILE A 113 3.40 0.71 11.71
C ILE A 113 2.61 1.14 12.93
N HIS A 114 2.37 2.44 13.02
CA HIS A 114 1.46 3.12 13.93
C HIS A 114 0.42 3.88 13.09
N PHE A 115 -0.84 3.87 13.48
CA PHE A 115 -1.85 4.73 12.84
C PHE A 115 -1.96 6.03 13.62
N GLU A 116 -2.03 7.16 12.91
CA GLU A 116 -2.22 8.49 13.51
C GLU A 116 -3.48 8.53 14.40
N ASP A 117 -4.59 7.96 13.92
CA ASP A 117 -5.81 7.76 14.70
C ASP A 117 -6.04 6.27 14.99
N LYS A 118 -6.25 5.94 16.26
CA LYS A 118 -6.54 4.56 16.70
C LYS A 118 -7.85 4.03 16.13
N HIS A 119 -8.84 4.89 15.90
CA HIS A 119 -10.14 4.48 15.34
C HIS A 119 -10.00 3.92 13.92
N ASP A 120 -8.95 4.30 13.19
CA ASP A 120 -8.72 3.80 11.84
C ASP A 120 -8.34 2.32 11.83
N LEU A 121 -7.55 1.88 12.83
CA LEU A 121 -7.25 0.47 13.00
C LEU A 121 -8.51 -0.31 13.33
N ASP A 122 -9.34 0.21 14.25
CA ASP A 122 -10.60 -0.43 14.64
C ASP A 122 -11.49 -0.64 13.40
N LEU A 123 -11.68 0.41 12.60
CA LEU A 123 -12.44 0.37 11.34
C LEU A 123 -11.91 -0.70 10.36
N ILE A 124 -10.59 -0.83 10.23
CA ILE A 124 -9.97 -1.88 9.39
C ILE A 124 -10.28 -3.27 9.96
N THR A 125 -10.12 -3.45 11.26
CA THR A 125 -10.31 -4.76 11.91
C THR A 125 -11.77 -5.22 11.95
N GLU A 126 -12.74 -4.30 12.05
CA GLU A 126 -14.18 -4.62 12.00
C GLU A 126 -14.61 -5.26 10.66
N ASN A 127 -13.87 -4.97 9.59
CA ASN A 127 -14.18 -5.43 8.23
C ASN A 127 -13.37 -6.65 7.79
N MET A 128 -12.61 -7.27 8.71
CA MET A 128 -11.70 -8.37 8.38
C MET A 128 -11.90 -9.59 9.28
N ASP A 129 -11.61 -10.78 8.74
CA ASP A 129 -11.41 -11.96 9.58
C ASP A 129 -10.10 -11.80 10.37
N LEU A 130 -10.20 -11.71 11.70
CA LEU A 130 -9.06 -11.48 12.59
C LEU A 130 -7.98 -12.57 12.49
N VAL A 131 -8.30 -13.78 12.00
CA VAL A 131 -7.31 -14.84 11.75
C VAL A 131 -6.33 -14.46 10.63
N LEU A 132 -6.75 -13.58 9.73
CA LEU A 132 -5.97 -13.09 8.60
C LEU A 132 -5.17 -11.83 8.93
N LEU A 133 -5.37 -11.25 10.12
CA LEU A 133 -4.59 -10.13 10.62
C LEU A 133 -3.28 -10.62 11.21
N LYS A 134 -2.17 -10.15 10.65
CA LYS A 134 -0.85 -10.31 11.25
C LYS A 134 -0.23 -8.96 11.50
N ALA A 135 -0.73 -8.29 12.53
CA ALA A 135 -0.13 -7.06 13.04
C ALA A 135 0.98 -7.42 14.05
N PHE A 136 2.22 -7.09 13.73
CA PHE A 136 3.37 -7.21 14.63
C PHE A 136 3.87 -5.81 14.97
N SER A 137 3.11 -5.11 15.80
CA SER A 137 3.55 -3.98 16.63
C SER A 137 2.66 -3.75 17.88
N LEU A 138 1.62 -4.55 18.11
CA LEU A 138 0.69 -4.34 19.22
C LEU A 138 1.14 -4.99 20.54
N VAL A 139 2.35 -4.68 21.00
CA VAL A 139 2.69 -4.73 22.44
C VAL A 139 3.67 -3.59 22.74
N GLY A 140 3.14 -2.38 22.81
CA GLY A 140 3.70 -1.25 23.54
C GLY A 140 2.65 -0.82 24.56
N GLN A 141 3.02 -0.84 25.83
CA GLN A 141 2.19 -0.60 27.02
C GLN A 141 1.40 0.70 27.00
#